data_AF-X6BZH7-F1
#
_entry.id   AF-X6BZH7-F1
#
_cell.length_a   1.000
_cell.length_b   1.000
_cell.length_c   1.000
_cell.angle_alpha   90.00
_cell.angle_beta   90.00
_cell.angle_gamma   90.00
#
_symmetry.space_group_name_H-M   'P 1'
#
loop_
_entity.id
_entity.type
_entity.pdbx_description
1 polymer ?
#
loop_
_entity_poly.entity_id
_entity_poly.type
_entity_poly.pdbx_seq_one_letter_code
_entity_poly.pdbx_strand_id
1 'polypeptide(L)'
;MMLSDEELTEIDNWRYANRVATRSDAIRRLVEIGRWCDASIEEIDAASMTLIPTLTELSGQLTEIGFHSISVEKRDLFAQALIALSDSIAKAISQSIEIRELRLSTVEMRGAGEFEKASSQARLAKEAMSGVRLDQAVEQASRLATNLAILAELGPKK
;
A
#
# COMPACT_ATOMS: atom_id res chain seq x y z
N MET A 1 -25.15 11.03 -21.32
CA MET A 1 -24.06 10.03 -21.31
C MET A 1 -24.70 8.67 -21.56
N MET A 2 -24.25 7.96 -22.59
CA MET A 2 -24.62 6.57 -22.85
C MET A 2 -23.44 5.72 -22.39
N LEU A 3 -23.70 4.65 -21.63
CA LEU A 3 -22.71 3.63 -21.34
C LEU A 3 -22.41 2.84 -22.62
N SER A 4 -21.19 2.38 -22.80
CA SER A 4 -20.81 1.48 -23.88
C SER A 4 -21.44 0.09 -23.70
N ASP A 5 -21.52 -0.68 -24.79
CA ASP A 5 -22.03 -2.06 -24.73
C ASP A 5 -21.15 -2.96 -23.85
N GLU A 6 -19.85 -2.68 -23.78
CA GLU A 6 -18.90 -3.36 -22.91
C GLU A 6 -19.22 -3.08 -21.43
N GLU A 7 -19.36 -1.81 -21.04
CA GLU A 7 -19.74 -1.42 -19.67
C GLU A 7 -21.09 -2.02 -19.26
N LEU A 8 -22.08 -2.03 -20.17
CA LEU A 8 -23.37 -2.65 -19.92
C LEU A 8 -23.25 -4.17 -19.69
N THR A 9 -22.37 -4.83 -20.45
CA THR A 9 -22.08 -6.25 -20.29
C THR A 9 -21.40 -6.54 -18.95
N GLU A 10 -20.45 -5.70 -18.53
CA GLU A 10 -19.80 -5.82 -17.21
C GLU A 10 -20.79 -5.64 -16.05
N ILE A 11 -21.66 -4.63 -16.14
CA ILE A 11 -22.73 -4.41 -15.15
C ILE A 11 -23.66 -5.61 -15.08
N ASP A 12 -24.02 -6.20 -16.23
CA ASP A 12 -24.87 -7.39 -16.27
C ASP A 12 -24.19 -8.62 -15.67
N ASN A 13 -22.91 -8.85 -15.99
CA ASN A 13 -22.12 -9.92 -15.40
C ASN A 13 -22.05 -9.78 -13.88
N TRP A 14 -21.73 -8.59 -13.38
CA TRP A 14 -21.68 -8.30 -11.95
C TRP A 14 -23.05 -8.52 -11.29
N ARG A 15 -24.12 -8.04 -11.93
CA ARG A 15 -25.51 -8.22 -11.47
C ARG A 15 -25.86 -9.69 -11.28
N TYR A 16 -25.57 -10.53 -12.28
CA TYR A 16 -25.89 -11.96 -12.21
C TYR A 16 -25.06 -12.67 -11.13
N ALA A 17 -23.75 -12.37 -11.05
CA ALA A 17 -22.88 -12.92 -10.02
C ALA A 17 -23.37 -12.60 -8.59
N ASN A 18 -23.91 -11.38 -8.40
CA ASN A 18 -24.40 -10.90 -7.10
C ASN A 18 -25.91 -11.09 -6.89
N ARG A 19 -26.59 -11.82 -7.80
CA ARG A 19 -28.03 -12.11 -7.74
C ARG A 19 -28.91 -10.87 -7.62
N VAL A 20 -28.53 -9.79 -8.30
CA VAL A 20 -29.31 -8.55 -8.35
C VAL A 20 -30.31 -8.64 -9.51
N ALA A 21 -31.58 -8.34 -9.26
CA ALA A 21 -32.64 -8.62 -10.23
C ALA A 21 -32.57 -7.70 -11.46
N THR A 22 -32.32 -6.40 -11.25
CA THR A 22 -32.41 -5.39 -12.31
C THR A 22 -31.09 -4.65 -12.50
N ARG A 23 -30.82 -4.22 -13.74
CA ARG A 23 -29.63 -3.43 -14.06
C ARG A 23 -29.59 -2.11 -13.28
N SER A 24 -30.74 -1.44 -13.16
CA SER A 24 -30.83 -0.20 -12.38
C SER A 24 -30.49 -0.41 -10.90
N ASP A 25 -30.89 -1.53 -10.30
CA ASP A 25 -30.51 -1.84 -8.91
C ASP A 25 -29.00 -2.13 -8.80
N ALA A 26 -28.43 -2.84 -9.77
CA ALA A 26 -26.98 -3.07 -9.82
C ALA A 26 -26.19 -1.76 -9.91
N ILE A 27 -26.61 -0.85 -10.80
CA ILE A 27 -25.99 0.48 -10.93
C ILE A 27 -26.07 1.26 -9.61
N ARG A 28 -27.22 1.27 -8.92
CA ARG A 28 -27.36 1.96 -7.62
C ARG A 28 -26.37 1.41 -6.59
N ARG A 29 -26.27 0.07 -6.47
CA ARG A 29 -25.35 -0.57 -5.53
C ARG A 29 -23.89 -0.29 -5.88
N LEU A 30 -23.51 -0.35 -7.16
CA LEU A 30 -22.16 -0.01 -7.60
C LEU A 30 -21.80 1.45 -7.28
N VAL A 31 -22.75 2.37 -7.44
CA VAL A 31 -22.58 3.78 -7.04
C VAL A 31 -22.42 3.90 -5.52
N GLU A 32 -23.22 3.20 -4.72
CA GLU A 32 -23.09 3.19 -3.26
C GLU A 32 -21.74 2.62 -2.80
N ILE A 33 -21.32 1.50 -3.38
CA ILE A 33 -19.99 0.91 -3.15
C ILE A 33 -18.90 1.93 -3.48
N GLY A 34 -18.97 2.55 -4.67
CA GLY A 34 -18.00 3.58 -5.08
C GLY A 34 -17.95 4.75 -4.10
N ARG A 35 -19.09 5.20 -3.58
CA ARG A 35 -19.16 6.28 -2.57
C ARG A 35 -18.53 5.88 -1.24
N TRP A 36 -18.78 4.66 -0.77
CA TRP A 36 -18.17 4.17 0.47
C TRP A 36 -16.67 3.96 0.32
N CYS A 37 -16.24 3.33 -0.78
CA CYS A 37 -14.83 3.14 -1.07
C CYS A 37 -14.07 4.46 -1.13
N ASP A 38 -14.62 5.48 -1.79
CA ASP A 38 -13.98 6.79 -1.89
C ASP A 38 -13.79 7.45 -0.51
N ALA A 39 -14.84 7.45 0.33
CA ALA A 39 -14.74 8.00 1.68
C ALA A 39 -13.71 7.25 2.53
N SER A 40 -13.70 5.92 2.48
CA SER A 40 -12.75 5.11 3.24
C SER A 40 -11.30 5.25 2.74
N ILE A 41 -11.08 5.39 1.43
CA ILE A 41 -9.74 5.57 0.86
C ILE A 41 -9.09 6.85 1.37
N GLU A 42 -9.87 7.94 1.50
CA GLU A 42 -9.34 9.21 2.04
C GLU A 42 -8.91 9.07 3.51
N GLU A 43 -9.72 8.42 4.34
CA GLU A 43 -9.38 8.18 5.75
C GLU A 43 -8.14 7.28 5.88
N ILE A 44 -8.03 6.24 5.06
CA ILE A 44 -6.89 5.31 5.06
C ILE A 44 -5.61 6.00 4.56
N ASP A 45 -5.66 6.83 3.52
CA ASP A 45 -4.50 7.60 3.03
C ASP A 45 -4.01 8.55 4.12
N ALA A 46 -4.91 9.29 4.78
CA ALA A 46 -4.56 10.19 5.88
C ALA A 46 -3.95 9.46 7.08
N ALA A 47 -4.51 8.31 7.47
CA ALA A 47 -3.94 7.47 8.52
C ALA A 47 -2.54 6.96 8.14
N SER A 48 -2.35 6.55 6.88
CA SER A 48 -1.06 6.06 6.36
C SER A 48 0.02 7.14 6.36
N MET A 49 -0.34 8.39 6.02
CA MET A 49 0.55 9.55 6.09
C MET A 49 1.04 9.85 7.52
N THR A 50 0.31 9.40 8.54
CA THR A 50 0.70 9.57 9.95
C THR A 50 1.49 8.37 10.46
N LEU A 51 1.04 7.16 10.13
CA LEU A 51 1.60 5.90 10.64
C LEU A 51 3.04 5.65 10.16
N ILE A 52 3.33 5.86 8.88
CA ILE A 52 4.65 5.57 8.30
C ILE A 52 5.77 6.41 8.95
N PRO A 53 5.63 7.74 9.09
CA PRO A 53 6.61 8.55 9.81
C PRO A 53 6.81 8.09 11.25
N THR A 54 5.72 7.81 11.98
CA THR A 54 5.80 7.34 13.38
C THR A 54 6.56 6.01 13.50
N LEU A 55 6.28 5.04 12.62
CA LEU A 55 7.00 3.77 12.64
C LEU A 55 8.48 3.95 12.26
N THR A 56 8.78 4.84 11.33
CA THR A 56 10.16 5.15 10.94
C THR A 56 10.93 5.82 12.08
N GLU A 57 10.32 6.77 12.77
CA GLU A 57 10.89 7.43 13.95
C GLU A 57 11.13 6.45 15.08
N LEU A 58 10.13 5.62 15.40
CA LEU A 58 10.25 4.59 16.43
C LEU A 58 11.36 3.58 16.11
N SER A 59 11.49 3.17 14.85
CA SER A 59 12.58 2.30 14.39
C SER A 59 13.95 2.94 14.62
N GLY A 60 14.08 4.24 14.36
CA GLY A 60 15.29 5.02 14.65
C GLY A 60 15.63 5.03 16.15
N GLN A 61 14.65 5.34 17.00
CA GLN A 61 14.81 5.35 18.46
C GLN A 61 15.20 3.96 19.01
N LEU A 62 14.55 2.90 18.52
CA LEU A 62 14.87 1.53 18.92
C LEU A 62 16.30 1.17 18.55
N THR A 63 16.73 1.51 17.33
CA THR A 63 18.09 1.29 16.86
C THR A 63 19.11 1.98 17.76
N GLU A 64 18.87 3.24 18.12
CA GLU A 64 19.75 4.00 19.02
C GLU A 64 19.86 3.36 20.41
N ILE A 65 18.72 2.97 21.02
CA ILE A 65 18.70 2.29 22.32
C ILE A 65 19.46 0.96 22.25
N GLY A 66 19.20 0.19 21.19
CA GLY A 66 19.76 -1.14 21.00
C GLY A 66 21.28 -1.15 20.86
N PHE A 67 21.85 -0.17 20.16
CA PHE A 67 23.29 -0.02 20.02
C PHE A 67 24.01 0.25 21.35
N HIS A 68 23.36 0.95 22.28
CA HIS A 68 24.01 1.40 23.51
C HIS A 68 23.74 0.48 24.72
N SER A 69 22.61 -0.24 24.73
CA SER A 69 22.06 -0.76 26.00
C SER A 69 21.76 -2.26 26.01
N ILE A 70 21.93 -2.97 24.89
CA ILE A 70 21.56 -4.39 24.80
C ILE A 70 22.73 -5.30 25.15
N SER A 71 22.48 -6.24 26.07
CA SER A 71 23.45 -7.27 26.46
C SER A 71 23.78 -8.18 25.26
N VAL A 72 24.98 -8.74 25.24
CA VAL A 72 25.47 -9.57 24.13
C VAL A 72 24.51 -10.73 23.84
N GLU A 73 23.94 -11.33 24.88
CA GLU A 73 23.03 -12.48 24.78
C GLU A 73 21.68 -12.14 24.13
N LYS A 74 21.32 -10.85 24.04
CA LYS A 74 20.05 -10.38 23.49
C LYS A 74 20.19 -9.68 22.13
N ARG A 75 21.41 -9.56 21.60
CA ARG A 75 21.66 -8.87 20.32
C ARG A 75 20.96 -9.54 19.15
N ASP A 76 21.01 -10.87 19.06
CA ASP A 76 20.39 -11.62 17.96
C ASP A 76 18.87 -11.44 17.94
N LEU A 77 18.23 -11.55 19.11
CA LEU A 77 16.79 -11.33 19.25
C LEU A 77 16.41 -9.89 18.88
N PHE A 78 17.21 -8.91 19.29
CA PHE A 78 16.99 -7.52 18.92
C PHE A 78 17.18 -7.27 17.43
N ALA A 79 18.20 -7.84 16.80
CA ALA A 79 18.42 -7.75 15.36
C ALA A 79 17.25 -8.36 14.58
N GLN A 80 16.74 -9.52 15.00
CA GLN A 80 15.55 -10.13 14.40
C GLN A 80 14.30 -9.24 14.54
N ALA A 81 14.12 -8.60 15.70
CA ALA A 81 13.01 -7.67 15.91
C ALA A 81 13.12 -6.44 15.00
N LEU A 82 14.31 -5.87 14.81
CA LEU A 82 14.55 -4.76 13.88
C LEU A 82 14.33 -5.15 12.40
N ILE A 83 14.73 -6.37 12.01
CA ILE A 83 14.45 -6.91 10.67
C ILE A 83 12.94 -6.99 10.44
N ALA A 84 12.20 -7.59 11.39
CA ALA A 84 10.75 -7.75 11.29
C ALA A 84 10.02 -6.39 11.26
N LEU A 85 10.49 -5.41 12.05
CA LEU A 85 9.96 -4.05 12.04
C LEU A 85 10.22 -3.36 10.70
N SER A 86 11.43 -3.50 10.15
CA SER A 86 11.80 -2.92 8.84
C SER A 86 10.97 -3.50 7.71
N ASP A 87 10.75 -4.82 7.69
CA ASP A 87 9.86 -5.48 6.72
C ASP A 87 8.41 -4.99 6.84
N SER A 88 7.93 -4.80 8.07
CA SER A 88 6.58 -4.27 8.33
C SER A 88 6.43 -2.82 7.83
N ILE A 89 7.45 -1.98 8.03
CA ILE A 89 7.48 -0.60 7.51
C ILE A 89 7.48 -0.61 5.97
N ALA A 90 8.30 -1.44 5.34
CA ALA A 90 8.35 -1.56 3.88
C ALA A 90 6.98 -1.96 3.29
N LYS A 91 6.31 -2.94 3.91
CA LYS A 91 4.94 -3.35 3.54
C LYS A 91 3.93 -2.21 3.72
N ALA A 92 4.00 -1.48 4.83
CA ALA A 92 3.11 -0.35 5.08
C ALA A 92 3.30 0.78 4.05
N ILE A 93 4.55 1.09 3.69
CA ILE A 93 4.87 2.06 2.63
C ILE A 93 4.27 1.62 1.30
N SER A 94 4.45 0.35 0.94
CA SER A 94 3.88 -0.18 -0.30
C SER A 94 2.36 -0.06 -0.35
N GLN A 95 1.68 -0.47 0.72
CA GLN A 95 0.23 -0.36 0.80
C GLN A 95 -0.22 1.10 0.70
N SER A 96 0.48 2.02 1.35
CA SER A 96 0.19 3.45 1.26
C SER A 96 0.35 4.00 -0.16
N ILE A 97 1.30 3.48 -0.94
CA ILE A 97 1.46 3.85 -2.36
C ILE A 97 0.24 3.36 -3.16
N GLU A 98 -0.15 2.08 -3.01
CA GLU A 98 -1.32 1.52 -3.69
C GLU A 98 -2.62 2.29 -3.35
N ILE A 99 -2.82 2.62 -2.07
CA ILE A 99 -3.97 3.41 -1.61
C ILE A 99 -3.97 4.81 -2.23
N ARG A 100 -2.80 5.48 -2.27
CA ARG A 100 -2.67 6.80 -2.87
C ARG A 100 -2.95 6.77 -4.36
N GLU A 101 -2.50 5.74 -5.07
CA GLU A 101 -2.79 5.58 -6.50
C GLU A 101 -4.28 5.34 -6.76
N LEU A 102 -4.94 4.48 -5.96
CA LEU A 102 -6.39 4.30 -6.02
C LEU A 102 -7.13 5.63 -5.79
N ARG A 103 -6.66 6.44 -4.84
CA ARG A 103 -7.18 7.79 -4.59
C ARG A 103 -7.01 8.70 -5.80
N LEU A 104 -5.81 8.76 -6.38
CA LEU A 104 -5.54 9.59 -7.55
C LEU A 104 -6.42 9.21 -8.74
N SER A 105 -6.53 7.91 -9.03
CA SER A 105 -7.41 7.39 -10.08
C SER A 105 -8.87 7.79 -9.82
N THR A 106 -9.35 7.67 -8.58
CA THR A 106 -10.72 8.06 -8.23
C THR A 106 -10.95 9.57 -8.38
N VAL A 107 -9.95 10.40 -8.05
CA VAL A 107 -9.99 11.86 -8.25
C VAL A 107 -10.01 12.20 -9.74
N GLU A 108 -9.20 11.54 -10.56
CA GLU A 108 -9.18 11.76 -12.02
C GLU A 108 -10.53 11.39 -12.66
N MET A 109 -11.14 10.28 -12.24
CA MET A 109 -12.47 9.86 -12.72
C MET A 109 -13.60 10.84 -12.35
N ARG A 110 -13.38 11.74 -11.37
CA ARG A 110 -14.33 12.82 -11.02
C ARG A 110 -14.22 14.03 -11.94
N GLY A 111 -13.11 14.16 -12.67
CA GLY A 111 -12.89 15.26 -13.61
C GLY A 111 -13.89 15.22 -14.76
N ALA A 112 -14.52 16.37 -15.06
CA ALA A 112 -15.42 16.46 -16.21
C ALA A 112 -14.64 16.30 -17.53
N GLY A 113 -15.03 15.33 -18.35
CA GLY A 113 -14.63 15.26 -19.76
C GLY A 113 -13.45 14.34 -20.12
N GLU A 114 -12.80 13.69 -19.16
CA GLU A 114 -11.66 12.78 -19.43
C GLU A 114 -11.82 11.36 -18.86
N PHE A 115 -13.05 10.91 -18.57
CA PHE A 115 -13.29 9.59 -17.94
C PHE A 115 -12.59 8.42 -18.65
N GLU A 116 -12.67 8.35 -19.99
CA GLU A 116 -12.00 7.31 -20.79
C GLU A 116 -10.47 7.33 -20.62
N LYS A 117 -9.88 8.54 -20.61
CA LYS A 117 -8.45 8.73 -20.45
C LYS A 117 -8.01 8.41 -19.01
N ALA A 118 -8.76 8.87 -18.02
CA ALA A 118 -8.55 8.56 -16.60
C ALA A 118 -8.68 7.06 -16.32
N SER A 119 -9.68 6.39 -16.90
CA SER A 119 -9.88 4.94 -16.78
C SER A 119 -8.72 4.15 -17.41
N SER A 120 -8.29 4.55 -18.61
CA SER A 120 -7.13 3.96 -19.27
C SER A 120 -5.83 4.18 -18.49
N GLN A 121 -5.59 5.39 -17.98
CA GLN A 121 -4.42 5.71 -17.16
C GLN A 121 -4.42 4.94 -15.83
N ALA A 122 -5.57 4.82 -15.18
CA ALA A 122 -5.74 4.00 -13.98
C ALA A 122 -5.40 2.52 -14.23
N ARG A 123 -5.83 1.98 -15.37
CA ARG A 123 -5.52 0.60 -15.77
C ARG A 123 -4.02 0.41 -16.01
N LEU A 124 -3.39 1.33 -16.73
CA LEU A 124 -1.95 1.31 -17.00
C LEU A 124 -1.12 1.47 -15.72
N ALA A 125 -1.55 2.35 -14.80
CA ALA A 125 -0.92 2.50 -13.49
C ALA A 125 -1.01 1.20 -12.68
N LYS A 126 -2.18 0.56 -12.65
CA LYS A 126 -2.38 -0.75 -12.01
C LYS A 126 -1.49 -1.86 -12.61
N GLU A 127 -1.38 -1.92 -13.92
CA GLU A 127 -0.50 -2.87 -14.62
C GLU A 127 0.98 -2.58 -14.34
N ALA A 128 1.39 -1.32 -14.36
CA ALA A 128 2.75 -0.90 -14.02
C ALA A 128 3.10 -1.23 -12.56
N MET A 129 2.16 -1.02 -11.62
CA MET A 129 2.32 -1.37 -10.20
C MET A 129 2.51 -2.87 -9.98
N SER A 130 1.81 -3.73 -10.73
CA SER A 130 2.04 -5.18 -10.66
C SER A 130 3.48 -5.58 -11.06
N GLY A 131 4.21 -4.67 -11.73
CA GLY A 131 5.61 -4.82 -12.08
C GLY A 131 6.60 -3.98 -11.26
N VAL A 132 6.15 -3.00 -10.45
CA VAL A 132 7.04 -2.23 -9.56
C VAL A 132 7.47 -3.16 -8.43
N ARG A 133 8.76 -3.49 -8.45
CA ARG A 133 9.40 -4.49 -7.61
C ARG A 133 9.41 -4.07 -6.14
N LEU A 134 8.30 -4.27 -5.43
CA LEU A 134 8.29 -4.44 -3.97
C LEU A 134 9.42 -5.38 -3.53
N ASP A 135 9.63 -6.45 -4.30
CA ASP A 135 10.68 -7.43 -4.08
C ASP A 135 12.06 -6.76 -3.98
N GLN A 136 12.35 -5.71 -4.76
CA GLN A 136 13.63 -5.00 -4.69
C GLN A 136 13.73 -4.09 -3.47
N ALA A 137 12.66 -3.42 -3.07
CA ALA A 137 12.66 -2.59 -1.87
C ALA A 137 12.79 -3.46 -0.61
N VAL A 138 12.08 -4.58 -0.56
CA VAL A 138 12.18 -5.61 0.49
C VAL A 138 13.56 -6.26 0.51
N GLU A 139 14.13 -6.56 -0.67
CA GLU A 139 15.48 -7.10 -0.80
C GLU A 139 16.55 -6.10 -0.34
N GLN A 140 16.41 -4.81 -0.68
CA GLN A 140 17.32 -3.76 -0.20
C GLN A 140 17.22 -3.55 1.31
N ALA A 141 16.00 -3.54 1.87
CA ALA A 141 15.79 -3.46 3.32
C ALA A 141 16.39 -4.67 4.05
N SER A 142 16.19 -5.89 3.52
CA SER A 142 16.79 -7.11 4.07
C SER A 142 18.32 -7.09 4.02
N ARG A 143 18.92 -6.57 2.93
CA ARG A 143 20.38 -6.41 2.80
C ARG A 143 20.94 -5.41 3.81
N LEU A 144 20.27 -4.27 4.00
CA LEU A 144 20.67 -3.27 5.00
C LEU A 144 20.60 -3.84 6.42
N ALA A 145 19.55 -4.59 6.75
CA ALA A 145 19.40 -5.21 8.05
C ALA A 145 20.47 -6.29 8.31
N THR A 146 20.81 -7.09 7.29
CA THR A 146 21.91 -8.06 7.34
C THR A 146 23.26 -7.37 7.56
N ASN A 147 23.52 -6.26 6.86
CA ASN A 147 24.76 -5.50 7.04
C ASN A 147 24.86 -4.89 8.45
N LEU A 148 23.75 -4.42 9.02
CA LEU A 148 23.71 -3.90 10.39
C LEU A 148 23.97 -5.00 11.41
N ALA A 149 23.46 -6.22 11.20
CA ALA A 149 23.77 -7.37 12.05
C ALA A 149 25.27 -7.73 12.01
N ILE A 150 25.87 -7.76 10.81
CA ILE A 150 27.32 -8.00 10.64
C ILE A 150 28.15 -6.93 11.35
N LEU A 151 27.76 -5.66 11.25
CA LEU A 151 28.43 -4.56 11.95
C LEU A 151 28.30 -4.66 13.47
N ALA A 152 27.18 -5.18 13.99
CA ALA A 152 26.97 -5.42 15.42
C ALA A 152 27.81 -6.60 15.96
N GLU A 153 28.08 -7.61 15.14
CA GLU A 153 28.98 -8.73 15.47
C GLU A 153 30.46 -8.32 15.48
N LEU A 154 30.86 -7.38 14.63
CA LEU A 154 32.26 -6.98 14.51
C LEU A 154 32.82 -6.23 15.73
N GLY A 155 31.95 -5.66 16.58
CA GLY A 155 32.32 -4.95 17.81
C GLY A 155 33.27 -3.75 17.60
N PRO A 156 33.39 -2.83 18.57
CA PRO A 156 34.43 -1.80 18.48
C PRO A 156 35.79 -2.48 18.57
N LYS A 157 36.60 -2.39 17.51
CA LYS A 157 38.04 -2.70 17.60
C LYS A 157 38.65 -1.75 18.64
N LYS A 158 39.08 -2.32 19.77
CA LYS A 158 39.84 -1.62 20.81
C LYS A 158 41.13 -1.03 20.24
#